data_AF-A0AAV1N7H8-F1
#
_entry.id   AF-A0AAV1N7H8-F1
#
_cell.length_a   1.000
_cell.length_b   1.000
_cell.length_c   1.000
_cell.angle_alpha   90.00
_cell.angle_beta   90.00
_cell.angle_gamma   90.00
#
_symmetry.space_group_name_H-M   'P 1'
#
loop_
_entity.id
_entity.type
_entity.pdbx_description
1 polymer ?
#
loop_
_entity_poly.entity_id
_entity_poly.type
_entity_poly.pdbx_seq_one_letter_code
_entity_poly.pdbx_strand_id
1 'polypeptide(L)' 'MDSNTAGNVKYDRWNETVNMNEEASQSTTMRIYNRVCRPIVSSGIAVKAAGALSVVVSMYILGYVTGYYIHKC' A
#
# COMPACT_ATOMS: atom_id res chain seq x y z
N MET A 1 -49.86 -17.60 -48.14
CA MET A 1 -48.68 -16.75 -47.87
C MET A 1 -48.29 -16.99 -46.43
N ASP A 2 -47.12 -17.59 -46.29
CA ASP A 2 -46.65 -18.34 -45.14
C ASP A 2 -46.16 -17.44 -43.99
N SER A 3 -46.39 -17.94 -42.77
CA SER A 3 -46.07 -17.31 -41.50
C SER A 3 -44.57 -17.01 -41.36
N ASN A 4 -44.19 -15.74 -41.44
CA ASN A 4 -42.82 -15.29 -41.19
C ASN A 4 -42.56 -15.24 -39.68
N THR A 5 -42.40 -16.40 -39.05
CA THR A 5 -41.83 -16.53 -37.69
C THR A 5 -40.32 -16.34 -37.82
N ALA A 6 -39.91 -15.09 -38.00
CA ALA A 6 -38.51 -14.71 -37.92
C ALA A 6 -38.04 -14.98 -36.48
N GLY A 7 -37.20 -16.00 -36.34
CA GLY A 7 -36.76 -16.54 -35.07
C GLY A 7 -36.20 -15.48 -34.13
N ASN A 8 -36.72 -15.45 -32.90
CA ASN A 8 -36.15 -14.72 -31.79
C ASN A 8 -34.90 -15.47 -31.28
N VAL A 9 -33.85 -15.55 -32.09
CA VAL A 9 -32.60 -16.15 -31.64
C VAL A 9 -31.87 -15.10 -30.80
N LYS A 10 -32.19 -15.06 -29.50
CA LYS A 10 -31.39 -14.35 -28.49
C LYS A 10 -30.03 -15.03 -28.42
N TYR A 11 -29.00 -14.37 -28.89
CA TYR A 11 -27.63 -14.78 -28.63
C TYR A 11 -27.25 -14.34 -27.22
N ASP A 12 -27.49 -15.19 -26.22
CA ASP A 12 -26.87 -15.08 -24.88
C ASP A 12 -25.38 -15.49 -24.96
N ARG A 13 -24.63 -14.95 -25.93
CA ARG A 13 -23.30 -15.49 -26.30
C ARG A 13 -22.11 -14.86 -25.55
N TRP A 14 -22.32 -13.81 -24.76
CA TRP A 14 -21.32 -13.36 -23.79
C TRP A 14 -22.05 -12.91 -22.52
N ASN A 15 -22.36 -13.86 -21.64
CA ASN A 15 -21.53 -14.07 -20.46
C ASN A 15 -21.45 -12.81 -19.58
N GLU A 16 -22.62 -12.38 -19.08
CA GLU A 16 -22.77 -11.50 -17.91
C GLU A 16 -22.13 -12.10 -16.63
N THR A 17 -21.50 -13.27 -16.76
CA THR A 17 -20.66 -13.97 -15.78
C THR A 17 -19.17 -13.86 -16.09
N VAL A 18 -18.69 -12.84 -16.84
CA VAL A 18 -17.33 -12.31 -16.58
C VAL A 18 -17.42 -11.44 -15.33
N ASN A 19 -17.69 -12.14 -14.22
CA ASN A 19 -16.97 -12.00 -12.99
C ASN A 19 -16.66 -10.55 -12.60
N MET A 20 -17.67 -9.90 -12.04
CA MET A 20 -17.64 -8.71 -11.18
C MET A 20 -16.62 -8.77 -10.01
N ASN A 21 -15.66 -9.70 -10.03
CA ASN A 21 -14.57 -9.73 -9.06
C ASN A 21 -13.50 -8.69 -9.38
N GLU A 22 -13.38 -8.16 -10.60
CA GLU A 22 -12.36 -7.13 -10.87
C GLU A 22 -12.72 -5.82 -10.17
N GLU A 23 -14.00 -5.42 -10.17
CA GLU A 23 -14.47 -4.20 -9.51
C GLU A 23 -14.46 -4.35 -7.98
N ALA A 24 -14.84 -5.53 -7.47
CA ALA A 24 -14.77 -5.84 -6.04
C ALA A 24 -13.32 -6.01 -5.54
N SER A 25 -12.44 -6.60 -6.35
CA SER A 25 -11.01 -6.75 -6.07
C SER A 25 -10.30 -5.39 -6.14
N GLN A 26 -10.66 -4.54 -7.10
CA GLN A 26 -10.15 -3.17 -7.19
C GLN A 26 -10.58 -2.34 -5.97
N SER A 27 -11.85 -2.43 -5.56
CA SER A 27 -12.35 -1.80 -4.33
C SER A 27 -11.60 -2.26 -3.07
N THR A 28 -11.40 -3.57 -2.92
CA THR A 28 -10.72 -4.14 -1.73
C THR A 28 -9.23 -3.79 -1.74
N THR A 29 -8.58 -3.91 -2.90
CA THR A 29 -7.17 -3.56 -3.10
C THR A 29 -6.93 -2.06 -2.91
N MET A 30 -7.83 -1.20 -3.40
CA MET A 30 -7.77 0.25 -3.22
C MET A 30 -8.02 0.65 -1.76
N ARG A 31 -8.86 -0.10 -1.03
CA ARG A 31 -9.06 0.09 0.41
C ARG A 31 -7.83 -0.32 1.22
N ILE A 32 -7.19 -1.42 0.86
CA ILE A 32 -5.91 -1.87 1.46
C ILE A 32 -4.80 -0.87 1.14
N TYR A 33 -4.70 -0.44 -0.12
CA TYR A 33 -3.75 0.58 -0.56
C TYR A 33 -3.94 1.89 0.21
N ASN A 34 -5.17 2.37 0.35
CA ASN A 34 -5.46 3.56 1.16
C ASN A 34 -5.19 3.37 2.65
N ARG A 35 -5.20 2.14 3.17
CA ARG A 35 -4.92 1.87 4.58
C ARG A 35 -3.42 1.70 4.85
N VAL A 36 -2.68 1.18 3.89
CA VAL A 36 -1.24 0.88 4.00
C VAL A 36 -0.39 2.04 3.49
N CYS A 37 -0.72 2.65 2.35
CA CYS A 37 0.07 3.75 1.77
C CYS A 37 -0.18 5.11 2.44
N ARG A 38 -1.36 5.41 3.00
CA ARG A 38 -1.56 6.66 3.77
C ARG A 38 -0.60 6.81 4.94
N PRO A 39 -0.45 5.82 5.84
CA PRO A 39 0.48 5.96 6.95
C PRO A 39 1.92 5.97 6.47
N ILE A 40 2.27 5.29 5.36
CA ILE A 40 3.63 5.35 4.79
C ILE A 40 3.96 6.77 4.30
N VAL A 41 3.05 7.42 3.58
CA VAL A 41 3.25 8.80 3.10
C VAL A 41 3.33 9.79 4.28
N SER A 42 2.49 9.62 5.31
CA SER A 42 2.56 10.46 6.50
C SER A 42 3.76 10.14 7.40
N SER A 43 4.30 8.92 7.31
CA SER A 43 5.46 8.50 8.10
C SER A 43 6.75 9.16 7.66
N GLY A 44 6.84 9.76 6.47
CA GLY A 44 8.08 10.39 5.99
C GLY A 44 8.68 11.41 6.96
N ILE A 45 7.82 12.21 7.62
CA ILE A 45 8.23 13.15 8.67
C ILE A 45 8.71 12.40 9.91
N ALA A 46 7.98 11.36 10.33
CA ALA A 46 8.33 10.53 11.48
C ALA A 46 9.65 9.77 11.26
N VAL A 47 9.89 9.22 10.07
CA VAL A 47 11.13 8.49 9.74
C VAL A 47 12.30 9.47 9.67
N LYS A 48 12.10 10.68 9.14
CA LYS A 48 13.12 11.72 9.13
C LYS A 48 13.47 12.20 10.53
N ALA A 49 12.47 12.41 11.39
CA ALA A 49 12.66 12.77 12.79
C ALA A 49 13.36 11.66 13.57
N ALA A 50 12.91 10.41 13.42
CA ALA A 50 13.53 9.24 14.05
C ALA A 50 14.99 9.05 13.58
N GLY A 51 15.26 9.23 12.28
CA GLY A 51 16.61 9.19 11.73
C GLY A 51 17.52 10.27 12.31
N ALA A 52 17.04 11.52 12.36
CA ALA A 52 17.81 12.62 12.95
C ALA A 52 18.11 12.38 14.44
N LEU A 53 17.10 11.94 15.21
CA LEU A 53 17.27 11.59 16.63
C LEU A 53 18.26 10.44 16.82
N SER A 54 18.19 9.41 15.97
CA SER A 54 19.09 8.26 16.02
C SER A 54 20.56 8.67 15.84
N VAL A 55 20.86 9.58 14.92
CA VAL A 55 22.23 10.07 14.68
C VAL A 55 22.75 10.83 15.90
N VAL A 56 21.93 11.72 16.47
CA VAL A 56 22.31 12.53 17.65
C VAL A 56 22.59 11.62 18.85
N VAL A 57 21.72 10.66 19.13
CA VAL A 57 21.90 9.70 20.23
C VAL A 57 23.15 8.86 20.02
N SER A 58 23.40 8.39 18.80
CA SER A 58 24.60 7.60 18.48
C SER A 58 25.89 8.38 18.71
N MET A 59 25.95 9.63 18.23
CA MET A 59 27.09 10.52 18.47
C MET A 59 27.32 10.79 19.96
N TYR A 60 26.25 11.02 20.73
CA TYR A 60 26.33 11.21 22.17
C TYR A 60 26.92 9.99 22.89
N ILE A 61 26.45 8.79 22.58
CA ILE A 61 26.96 7.55 23.18
C ILE A 61 28.44 7.36 22.84
N LEU A 62 28.82 7.53 21.57
CA LEU A 62 30.22 7.40 21.15
C LEU A 62 31.14 8.41 21.86
N GLY A 63 30.70 9.66 22.00
CA GLY A 63 31.44 10.69 22.72
C GLY A 63 31.58 10.36 24.21
N TYR A 64 30.49 9.92 24.85
CA TYR A 64 30.50 9.53 26.26
C TYR A 64 31.44 8.36 26.52
N VAL A 65 31.36 7.31 25.68
CA VAL A 65 32.22 6.13 25.78
C VAL A 65 33.68 6.51 25.55
N THR A 66 33.97 7.26 24.48
CA THR A 66 35.35 7.70 24.16
C THR A 66 35.92 8.57 25.29
N GLY A 67 35.16 9.54 25.79
CA GLY A 67 35.58 10.38 26.91
C GLY A 67 35.81 9.58 28.18
N TYR A 68 34.93 8.61 28.48
CA TYR A 68 35.10 7.71 29.63
C TYR A 68 36.39 6.90 29.52
N TYR A 69 36.69 6.34 28.34
CA TYR A 69 37.91 5.56 28.13
C TYR A 69 39.18 6.41 28.18
N ILE A 70 39.14 7.65 27.66
CA ILE A 70 40.29 8.57 27.71
C ILE A 70 40.54 9.05 29.14
N HIS A 71 39.49 9.40 29.89
CA HIS A 71 39.63 9.94 31.26
C HIS A 71 39.97 8.87 32.31
N LYS A 72 39.78 7.58 31.97
CA LYS A 72 40.10 6.44 32.82
C LYS A 72 41.51 5.88 32.58
N CYS A 73 42.21 6.36 31.54
CA CYS A 73 43.65 6.19 31.34
C CYS A 73 44.41 7.34 32.00
#